data_AF-A0A3P6QGE9-F1
#
_entry.id   AF-A0A3P6QGE9-F1
#
_cell.length_a   1.000
_cell.length_b   1.000
_cell.length_c   1.000
_cell.angle_alpha   90.00
_cell.angle_beta   90.00
_cell.angle_gamma   90.00
#
_symmetry.space_group_name_H-M   'P 1'
#
loop_
_entity.id
_entity.type
_entity.pdbx_description
1 polymer ?
#
loop_
_entity_poly.entity_id
_entity_poly.type
_entity_poly.pdbx_seq_one_letter_code
_entity_poly.pdbx_strand_id
1 'polypeptide(L)' 'MNIPVNVFFIVLHVAIGLVSYVYFRGCDPLLSGQISRYDMLFPFLALRLFKGIPVLRGLFLSVIFAAALRFD' A
#
# COMPACT_ATOMS: atom_id res chain seq x y z
N MET A 1 -0.56 15.80 -22.31
CA MET A 1 -0.11 14.42 -22.58
C MET A 1 1.33 14.29 -22.07
N ASN A 2 1.52 13.89 -20.81
CA ASN A 2 2.86 13.80 -20.19
C ASN A 2 3.29 12.33 -20.07
N ILE A 3 3.51 11.71 -21.23
CA ILE A 3 3.88 10.30 -21.38
C ILE A 3 5.04 9.87 -20.46
N PRO A 4 6.16 10.61 -20.32
CA PRO A 4 7.29 10.13 -19.49
C PRO A 4 6.94 10.04 -18.01
N VAL A 5 6.10 10.96 -17.51
CA VAL A 5 5.67 10.95 -16.12
C VAL A 5 4.74 9.77 -15.85
N ASN A 6 3.80 9.49 -16.74
CA ASN A 6 2.89 8.35 -16.55
C ASN A 6 3.65 7.01 -16.50
N VAL A 7 4.65 6.82 -17.37
CA VAL A 7 5.48 5.61 -17.37
C VAL A 7 6.21 5.46 -16.04
N PHE A 8 6.78 6.55 -15.51
CA PHE A 8 7.44 6.53 -14.20
C PHE A 8 6.48 6.10 -13.07
N PHE A 9 5.27 6.66 -13.03
CA PHE A 9 4.26 6.29 -12.03
C PHE A 9 3.85 4.82 -12.11
N ILE A 10 3.69 4.28 -13.33
CA ILE A 10 3.35 2.87 -13.52
C ILE A 10 4.47 1.97 -13.01
N VAL A 11 5.73 2.27 -13.36
CA VAL A 11 6.88 1.49 -12.89
C VAL A 11 6.95 1.48 -11.36
N LEU A 12 6.72 2.63 -10.72
CA LEU A 12 6.67 2.72 -9.26
C LEU A 12 5.55 1.87 -8.68
N HIS A 13 4.35 1.91 -9.26
CA HIS A 13 3.20 1.13 -8.80
C HIS A 13 3.47 -0.39 -8.91
N VAL A 14 4.03 -0.83 -10.03
CA VAL A 14 4.39 -2.25 -10.24
C VAL A 14 5.47 -2.69 -9.24
N ALA A 15 6.47 -1.84 -8.99
CA ALA A 15 7.51 -2.15 -7.99
C ALA A 15 6.90 -2.32 -6.59
N ILE A 16 5.95 -1.47 -6.19
CA ILE A 16 5.24 -1.59 -4.92
C ILE A 16 4.45 -2.92 -4.84
N GLY A 17 3.77 -3.30 -5.92
CA GLY A 17 3.07 -4.59 -6.01
C GLY A 17 3.99 -5.80 -5.98
N LEU A 18 5.20 -5.69 -6.53
CA LEU A 18 6.20 -6.75 -6.43
C LEU A 18 6.76 -6.88 -5.00
N VAL A 19 7.03 -5.76 -4.35
CA VAL A 19 7.48 -5.73 -2.95
C VAL A 19 6.42 -6.32 -2.02
N SER A 20 5.14 -5.99 -2.23
CA SER A 20 4.04 -6.58 -1.44
C SER A 20 3.99 -8.11 -1.61
N TYR A 21 4.13 -8.59 -2.84
CA TYR A 21 4.16 -10.01 -3.12
C TYR A 21 5.33 -10.71 -2.42
N VAL A 22 6.55 -10.17 -2.54
CA VAL A 22 7.75 -10.74 -1.90
C VAL A 22 7.64 -10.71 -0.38
N TYR A 23 7.10 -9.63 0.20
CA TYR A 23 7.00 -9.47 1.65
C TYR A 23 6.07 -10.49 2.31
N PHE A 24 5.01 -10.90 1.62
CA PHE A 24 4.06 -11.92 2.11
C PHE A 24 4.39 -13.34 1.62
N ARG A 25 5.55 -13.57 0.98
CA ARG A 25 6.00 -14.92 0.61
C ARG A 25 6.24 -15.76 1.87
N GLY A 26 5.23 -16.54 2.25
CA GLY A 26 5.31 -17.50 3.35
C GLY A 26 4.39 -17.21 4.53
N CYS A 27 3.73 -16.05 4.57
CA CYS A 27 2.71 -15.77 5.59
C CYS A 27 1.68 -14.78 5.03
N ASP A 28 0.60 -15.32 4.48
CA ASP A 28 -0.51 -14.52 3.98
C ASP A 28 -1.25 -13.86 5.16
N PRO A 29 -1.30 -12.53 5.23
CA PRO A 29 -1.84 -11.83 6.39
C PRO A 29 -3.35 -11.99 6.52
N LEU A 30 -4.02 -12.40 5.43
CA LEU A 30 -5.44 -12.79 5.45
C LEU A 30 -5.65 -14.14 6.14
N LEU A 31 -4.87 -15.16 5.76
CA LEU A 31 -4.93 -16.50 6.38
C LEU A 31 -4.48 -16.45 7.84
N SER A 32 -3.54 -15.56 8.18
CA SER A 32 -3.12 -15.32 9.56
C SER A 32 -4.16 -14.56 10.40
N GLY A 33 -5.30 -14.14 9.83
CA GLY A 33 -6.37 -13.42 10.54
C GLY A 33 -6.00 -11.99 10.96
N GLN A 34 -4.90 -11.43 10.44
CA GLN A 34 -4.48 -10.06 10.75
C GLN A 34 -5.31 -9.01 9.99
N ILE A 35 -6.01 -9.44 8.93
CA ILE A 35 -6.81 -8.58 8.06
C ILE A 35 -8.14 -9.28 7.77
N SER A 36 -9.25 -8.53 7.78
CA SER A 36 -10.59 -9.08 7.52
C SER A 36 -10.96 -9.14 6.04
N ARG A 37 -10.39 -8.22 5.23
CA ARG A 37 -10.67 -8.09 3.79
C ARG A 37 -9.39 -7.86 3.00
N TYR A 38 -9.35 -8.33 1.76
CA TYR A 38 -8.22 -8.13 0.85
C TYR A 38 -7.94 -6.64 0.56
N ASP A 39 -8.95 -5.77 0.61
CA ASP A 39 -8.80 -4.33 0.34
C ASP A 39 -7.90 -3.62 1.36
N MET A 40 -7.81 -4.17 2.59
CA MET A 40 -6.97 -3.62 3.66
C MET A 40 -5.52 -4.13 3.61
N LEU A 41 -5.18 -5.01 2.65
CA LEU A 41 -3.82 -5.54 2.49
C LEU A 41 -2.79 -4.45 2.29
N PHE A 42 -3.11 -3.48 1.45
CA PHE A 42 -2.22 -2.37 1.10
C PHE A 42 -1.93 -1.41 2.27
N PRO A 43 -2.94 -0.87 2.99
CA PRO A 43 -2.67 -0.07 4.18
C PRO A 43 -1.97 -0.88 5.29
N PHE A 44 -2.29 -2.18 5.43
CA PHE A 44 -1.60 -3.05 6.39
C PHE A 44 -0.11 -3.21 6.07
N LEU A 45 0.23 -3.43 4.80
CA LEU A 45 1.62 -3.49 4.34
C LEU A 45 2.36 -2.18 4.61
N ALA A 46 1.75 -1.04 4.29
CA ALA A 46 2.39 0.26 4.49
C ALA A 46 2.66 0.55 5.98
N LEU A 47 1.73 0.18 6.87
CA LEU A 47 1.93 0.26 8.32
C LEU A 47 3.12 -0.57 8.79
N ARG A 48 3.36 -1.74 8.18
CA ARG A 48 4.52 -2.61 8.48
C ARG A 48 5.81 -2.06 7.90
N LEU A 49 5.78 -1.56 6.66
CA LEU A 49 6.96 -1.04 5.96
C LEU A 49 7.51 0.23 6.63
N PHE A 50 6.62 1.14 7.05
CA PHE A 50 6.98 2.40 7.69
C PHE A 50 7.01 2.34 9.22
N LYS A 51 7.15 1.15 9.81
CA LYS A 51 7.17 0.97 11.27
C LYS A 51 8.26 1.81 11.96
N GLY A 52 9.38 2.07 11.28
CA GLY A 52 10.48 2.89 11.79
C GLY A 52 10.26 4.41 11.74
N ILE A 53 9.27 4.90 10.98
CA ILE A 53 9.05 6.34 10.76
C ILE A 53 7.56 6.68 10.98
N PRO A 54 7.17 7.10 12.20
CA PRO A 54 5.78 7.26 12.59
C PRO A 54 5.04 8.40 11.87
N VAL A 55 5.75 9.37 11.30
CA VAL A 55 5.17 10.46 10.50
C VAL A 55 4.72 9.93 9.13
N LEU A 56 5.56 9.13 8.47
CA LEU A 56 5.31 8.66 7.12
C LEU A 56 4.14 7.67 7.06
N ARG A 57 4.01 6.80 8.08
CA ARG A 57 2.82 5.95 8.24
C ARG A 57 1.53 6.76 8.35
N GLY A 58 1.55 7.89 9.07
CA GLY A 58 0.36 8.70 9.35
C GLY A 58 -0.09 9.44 8.10
N LEU A 59 0.87 10.08 7.42
CA LEU A 59 0.65 10.76 6.15
C LEU A 59 0.02 9.80 5.11
N PHE A 60 0.58 8.60 4.98
CA PHE A 60 0.10 7.61 4.02
C PHE A 60 -1.34 7.17 4.31
N LEU A 61 -1.64 6.90 5.59
CA LEU A 61 -2.99 6.54 6.02
C LEU A 61 -3.98 7.68 5.72
N SER A 62 -3.62 8.92 6.08
CA SER A 62 -4.46 10.10 5.84
C SER A 62 -4.78 10.30 4.35
N VAL A 63 -3.82 10.08 3.46
CA VAL A 63 -4.04 10.20 2.00
C VAL A 63 -5.00 9.14 1.49
N ILE A 64 -4.84 7.87 1.91
CA ILE A 64 -5.74 6.79 1.48
C ILE A 64 -7.17 7.06 1.96
N PHE A 65 -7.34 7.46 3.22
CA PHE A 65 -8.65 7.80 3.74
C PHE A 65 -9.27 9.00 3.03
N ALA A 66 -8.49 10.05 2.73
CA ALA A 66 -8.96 11.19 1.95
C ALA A 66 -9.38 10.80 0.53
N ALA A 67 -8.66 9.88 -0.11
CA ALA A 67 -9.01 9.35 -1.43
C ALA A 67 -10.30 8.51 -1.39
N ALA A 68 -10.46 7.68 -0.36
CA ALA A 68 -11.68 6.87 -0.16
C ALA A 68 -12.90 7.75 0.13
N LEU A 69 -12.76 8.79 0.97
CA LEU A 69 -13.81 9.77 1.26
C LEU A 69 -14.25 10.58 0.04
N ARG A 70 -13.33 10.83 -0.90
CA ARG A 70 -13.66 11.53 -2.16
C ARG A 70 -14.50 10.65 -3.11
N PHE A 71 -14.61 9.35 -2.83
CA PHE A 71 -15.37 8.39 -3.62
C PHE A 71 -16.78 8.10 -3.04
N ASP A 72 -17.16 8.73 -1.92
CA ASP A 72 -18.52 8.77 -1.35
C ASP A 72 -19.31 9.99 -1.88
#